data_AF-A0A0D7A033-F1
#
_entry.id   AF-A0A0D7A033-F1
#
_cell.length_a   1.000
_cell.length_b   1.000
_cell.length_c   1.000
_cell.angle_alpha   90.00
_cell.angle_beta   90.00
_cell.angle_gamma   90.00
#
_symmetry.space_group_name_H-M   'P 1'
#
loop_
_entity.id
_entity.type
_entity.pdbx_description
1 polymer ?
#
loop_
_entity_poly.entity_id
_entity_poly.type
_entity_poly.pdbx_seq_one_letter_code
_entity_poly.pdbx_strand_id
1 'polypeptide(L)'
;LRETINHFLLTTAAWSCRWFLKPKFHIITHLPDHVLRFGPLMLFATEAFESFNAVIHGKSVHSNQQAPSHDIAHVFAQCNCVRHILSQG
;
A
#
# COMPACT_ATOMS: atom_id res chain seq x y z
N LEU A 1 -13.00 18.56 0.53
CA LEU A 1 -12.80 17.12 0.21
C LEU A 1 -14.08 16.47 -0.30
N ARG A 2 -15.16 16.42 0.50
CA ARG A 2 -16.43 15.77 0.09
C ARG A 2 -17.06 16.40 -1.17
N GLU A 3 -17.09 17.73 -1.26
CA GLU A 3 -17.55 18.44 -2.47
C GLU A 3 -16.72 18.13 -3.71
N THR A 4 -15.40 18.11 -3.57
CA THR A 4 -14.47 17.78 -4.66
C THR A 4 -14.67 16.34 -5.15
N ILE A 5 -14.88 15.41 -4.22
CA ILE A 5 -15.20 14.01 -4.52
C ILE A 5 -16.54 13.92 -5.26
N ASN A 6 -17.58 14.61 -4.78
CA ASN A 6 -18.88 14.63 -5.44
C ASN A 6 -18.77 15.17 -6.87
N HIS A 7 -18.03 16.26 -7.08
CA HIS A 7 -17.79 16.81 -8.41
C HIS A 7 -17.06 15.82 -9.34
N PHE A 8 -16.04 15.13 -8.82
CA PHE A 8 -15.33 14.08 -9.55
C PHE A 8 -16.24 12.90 -9.92
N LEU A 9 -17.10 12.46 -9.00
CA LEU A 9 -18.04 11.37 -9.24
C LEU A 9 -19.10 11.77 -10.27
N LEU A 10 -19.63 12.99 -10.21
CA LEU A 10 -20.61 13.49 -11.18
C LEU A 10 -20.02 13.60 -12.59
N THR A 11 -18.79 14.12 -12.71
CA THR A 11 -18.10 14.24 -14.01
C THR A 11 -17.73 12.87 -14.60
N THR A 12 -17.29 11.91 -13.77
CA THR A 12 -17.03 10.53 -14.23
C THR A 12 -18.30 9.77 -14.59
N ALA A 13 -19.41 9.99 -13.88
CA ALA A 13 -20.71 9.43 -14.23
C ALA A 13 -21.22 9.94 -15.59
N ALA A 14 -21.04 11.24 -15.86
CA ALA A 14 -21.39 11.84 -17.15
C ALA A 14 -20.60 11.24 -18.31
N TRP A 15 -19.37 10.79 -18.07
CA TRP A 15 -18.56 10.11 -19.08
C TRP A 15 -18.93 8.63 -19.24
N SER A 16 -19.07 7.88 -18.14
CA SER A 16 -19.55 6.50 -18.15
C SER A 16 -19.95 5.98 -16.77
N CYS A 17 -21.17 5.48 -16.63
CA CYS A 17 -21.61 4.84 -15.39
C CYS A 17 -20.90 3.50 -15.08
N ARG A 18 -20.19 2.90 -16.05
CA ARG A 18 -19.49 1.61 -15.84
C ARG A 18 -18.43 1.68 -14.76
N TRP A 19 -17.87 2.87 -14.50
CA TRP A 19 -16.86 3.07 -13.47
C TRP A 19 -17.37 2.75 -12.05
N PHE A 20 -18.67 2.95 -11.80
CA PHE A 20 -19.30 2.70 -10.50
C PHE A 20 -19.49 1.22 -10.17
N LEU A 21 -19.32 0.33 -11.16
CA LEU A 21 -19.24 -1.12 -10.91
C LEU A 21 -17.93 -1.52 -10.23
N LYS A 22 -16.91 -0.67 -10.28
CA LYS A 22 -15.63 -0.94 -9.63
C LYS A 22 -15.71 -0.55 -8.16
N PRO A 23 -15.34 -1.45 -7.21
CA PRO A 23 -15.35 -1.16 -5.77
C PRO A 23 -14.54 0.10 -5.39
N LYS A 24 -13.49 0.43 -6.16
CA LYS A 24 -12.66 1.61 -5.92
C LYS A 24 -13.47 2.92 -5.92
N PHE A 25 -14.47 3.05 -6.78
CA PHE A 25 -15.31 4.25 -6.83
C PHE A 25 -16.24 4.36 -5.62
N HIS A 26 -16.71 3.23 -5.09
CA HIS A 26 -17.45 3.19 -3.83
C HIS A 26 -16.56 3.55 -2.63
N ILE A 27 -15.31 3.08 -2.59
CA ILE A 27 -14.38 3.39 -1.49
C ILE A 27 -14.10 4.90 -1.39
N ILE A 28 -14.04 5.60 -2.53
CA ILE A 28 -13.80 7.05 -2.57
C ILE A 28 -14.90 7.84 -1.82
N THR A 29 -16.14 7.35 -1.75
CA THR A 29 -17.20 8.06 -1.01
C THR A 29 -17.00 8.03 0.51
N HIS A 30 -16.31 6.99 1.01
CA HIS A 30 -15.96 6.83 2.42
C HIS A 30 -14.63 7.48 2.79
N LEU A 31 -13.88 7.94 1.79
CA LEU A 31 -12.55 8.54 1.97
C LEU A 31 -12.53 9.66 3.02
N PRO A 32 -13.48 10.61 3.05
CA PRO A 32 -13.48 11.67 4.06
C PRO A 32 -13.65 11.12 5.48
N ASP A 33 -14.52 10.13 5.66
CA ASP A 33 -14.77 9.51 6.96
C ASP A 33 -13.57 8.69 7.43
N HIS A 34 -12.88 8.02 6.49
CA HIS A 34 -11.65 7.29 6.77
C HIS A 34 -10.51 8.21 7.18
N VAL A 35 -10.34 9.36 6.51
CA VAL A 35 -9.30 10.34 6.89
C VAL A 35 -9.53 10.89 8.29
N LEU A 36 -10.79 11.17 8.65
CA LEU A 36 -11.13 11.66 9.98
C LEU A 36 -10.88 10.59 11.06
N ARG A 37 -11.13 9.31 10.75
CA ARG A 37 -11.02 8.22 11.72
C ARG A 37 -9.61 7.65 11.86
N PHE A 38 -8.87 7.55 10.77
CA PHE A 38 -7.59 6.83 10.70
C PHE A 38 -6.40 7.75 10.40
N GLY A 39 -6.64 9.02 10.07
CA GLY A 39 -5.59 9.96 9.68
C GLY A 39 -5.24 9.88 8.18
N PRO A 40 -4.10 10.45 7.77
CA PRO A 40 -3.73 10.55 6.36
C PRO A 40 -3.64 9.18 5.67
N LEU A 41 -4.34 9.02 4.55
CA LEU A 41 -4.38 7.77 3.77
C LEU A 41 -3.02 7.31 3.25
N MET A 42 -2.06 8.22 3.13
CA MET A 42 -0.69 7.89 2.71
C MET A 42 -0.03 6.85 3.63
N LEU A 43 -0.42 6.81 4.91
CA LEU A 43 0.05 5.83 5.87
C LEU A 43 -0.50 4.40 5.62
N PHE A 44 -1.58 4.30 4.84
CA PHE A 44 -2.23 3.04 4.47
C PHE A 44 -1.98 2.65 3.01
N ALA A 45 -1.16 3.42 2.28
CA ALA A 45 -0.80 3.06 0.92
C ALA A 45 0.01 1.76 0.95
N THR A 46 -0.51 0.72 0.28
CA THR A 46 0.17 -0.58 0.19
C THR A 46 1.43 -0.52 -0.66
N GLU A 47 1.62 0.54 -1.46
CA GLU A 47 2.75 0.73 -2.37
C GLU A 47 4.11 0.59 -1.66
N ALA A 48 4.25 1.16 -0.45
CA ALA A 48 5.47 1.01 0.34
C ALA A 48 5.72 -0.47 0.71
N PHE A 49 4.67 -1.21 1.08
CA PHE A 49 4.75 -2.64 1.37
C PHE A 49 4.98 -3.48 0.10
N GLU A 50 4.37 -3.10 -1.02
CA GLU A 50 4.54 -3.76 -2.31
C GLU A 50 5.96 -3.63 -2.86
N SER A 51 6.64 -2.50 -2.60
CA SER A 51 8.05 -2.33 -2.96
C SER A 51 8.96 -3.40 -2.33
N PHE A 52 8.57 -3.95 -1.18
CA PHE A 52 9.30 -5.05 -0.54
C PHE A 52 9.07 -6.40 -1.20
N ASN A 53 8.02 -6.58 -2.00
CA ASN A 53 7.75 -7.84 -2.69
C ASN A 53 8.91 -8.22 -3.62
N ALA A 54 9.54 -7.25 -4.29
CA ALA A 54 10.71 -7.50 -5.13
C ALA A 54 11.90 -8.06 -4.32
N VAL A 55 12.13 -7.53 -3.11
CA VAL A 55 13.18 -8.00 -2.19
C VAL A 55 12.87 -9.40 -1.68
N ILE A 56 11.62 -9.65 -1.29
CA ILE A 56 11.12 -10.96 -0.83
C ILE A 56 11.30 -12.01 -1.94
N HIS A 57 10.84 -11.71 -3.16
CA HIS A 57 10.98 -12.60 -4.30
C HIS A 57 12.45 -12.87 -4.63
N GLY A 58 13.30 -11.84 -4.63
CA GLY A 58 14.73 -12.00 -4.85
C GLY A 58 15.36 -12.94 -3.84
N LYS A 59 15.04 -12.82 -2.55
CA LYS A 59 15.58 -13.74 -1.52
C LYS A 59 15.01 -15.14 -1.58
N SER A 60 13.74 -15.29 -1.96
CA SER A 60 13.12 -16.60 -2.13
C SER A 60 13.74 -17.38 -3.29
N VAL A 61 14.00 -16.74 -4.44
CA VAL A 61 14.56 -17.40 -5.63
C VAL A 61 16.00 -17.86 -5.41
N HIS A 62 16.78 -17.11 -4.63
CA HIS A 62 18.19 -17.39 -4.36
C HIS A 62 18.43 -18.13 -3.02
N SER A 63 17.38 -18.58 -2.34
CA SER A 63 17.48 -19.47 -1.18
C SER A 63 17.61 -20.93 -1.63
N ASN A 64 18.18 -21.78 -0.78
CA ASN A 64 18.15 -23.24 -0.96
C ASN A 64 16.73 -23.84 -0.80
N GLN A 65 15.73 -23.00 -0.53
CA GLN A 65 14.30 -23.28 -0.39
C GLN A 65 13.94 -24.26 0.72
N GLN A 66 14.87 -24.57 1.63
CA GLN A 66 14.61 -25.47 2.76
C GLN A 66 13.78 -24.78 3.85
N ALA A 67 13.98 -23.48 4.04
CA ALA A 67 13.18 -22.65 4.94
C ALA A 67 13.09 -21.19 4.45
N PRO A 68 12.37 -20.93 3.34
CA PRO A 68 12.34 -19.60 2.70
C PRO A 68 11.90 -18.48 3.64
N SER A 69 10.91 -18.75 4.50
CA SER A 69 10.40 -17.77 5.48
C SER A 69 11.46 -17.36 6.51
N HIS A 70 12.25 -18.32 7.00
CA HIS A 70 13.33 -18.08 7.94
C HIS A 70 14.44 -17.24 7.30
N ASP A 71 14.84 -17.59 6.07
CA ASP A 71 15.88 -16.87 5.33
C ASP A 71 15.46 -15.43 5.02
N ILE A 72 14.22 -15.23 4.58
CA ILE A 72 13.66 -13.90 4.35
C ILE A 72 13.64 -13.09 5.64
N ALA A 73 13.16 -13.68 6.75
CA ALA A 73 13.13 -13.01 8.05
C ALA A 73 14.53 -12.56 8.51
N HIS A 74 15.54 -13.41 8.32
CA HIS A 74 16.92 -13.11 8.70
C HIS A 74 17.50 -11.94 7.89
N VAL A 75 17.19 -11.87 6.59
CA VAL A 75 17.57 -10.73 5.73
C VAL A 75 16.86 -9.46 6.17
N PHE A 76 15.55 -9.52 6.45
CA PHE A 76 14.81 -8.34 6.90
C PHE A 76 15.34 -7.79 8.23
N ALA A 77 15.69 -8.67 9.16
CA ALA A 77 16.34 -8.28 10.41
C ALA A 77 17.68 -7.55 10.14
N GLN A 78 18.52 -8.08 9.27
CA GLN A 78 19.79 -7.44 8.89
C GLN A 78 19.57 -6.07 8.22
N CYS A 79 18.64 -5.97 7.27
CA CYS A 79 18.31 -4.71 6.62
C CYS A 79 17.80 -3.65 7.62
N ASN A 80 16.99 -4.06 8.60
CA ASN A 80 16.53 -3.16 9.66
C ASN A 80 17.68 -2.72 10.59
N CYS A 81 18.59 -3.62 10.96
CA CYS A 81 19.78 -3.26 11.73
C CYS A 81 20.65 -2.25 10.98
N VAL A 82 20.92 -2.47 9.70
CA VAL A 82 21.70 -1.54 8.87
C VAL A 82 21.00 -0.19 8.78
N ARG A 83 19.68 -0.18 8.55
CA ARG A 83 18.90 1.06 8.52
C ARG A 83 19.01 1.82 9.85
N HIS A 84 18.87 1.14 10.98
CA HIS A 84 18.96 1.74 12.30
C HIS A 84 20.34 2.35 12.58
N ILE A 85 21.41 1.66 12.19
CA ILE A 85 22.78 2.18 12.29
C ILE A 85 22.94 3.44 11.44
N LEU A 86 22.41 3.43 10.21
CA LEU A 86 22.51 4.56 9.29
C LEU A 86 21.61 5.74 9.68
N SER A 87 20.47 5.49 10.33
CA SER A 87 19.58 6.55 10.85
C SER A 87 20.03 7.13 12.19
N GLN A 88 21.04 6.53 12.84
CA GLN A 88 21.51 6.85 14.20
C GLN A 88 20.44 6.70 15.30
N GLY A 89 19.37 5.94 15.03
CA GLY A 89 18.15 5.94 15.84
C GLY A 89 16.97 6.43 15.05
#